data_AF-X1R9D2-F1
#
_entry.id   AF-X1R9D2-F1
#
_cell.length_a   1.000
_cell.length_b   1.000
_cell.length_c   1.000
_cell.angle_alpha   90.00
_cell.angle_beta   90.00
_cell.angle_gamma   90.00
#
_symmetry.space_group_name_H-M   'P 1'
#
loop_
_entity.id
_entity.type
_entity.pdbx_description
1 polymer ?
#
loop_
_entity_poly.entity_id
_entity_poly.type
_entity_poly.pdbx_seq_one_letter_code
_entity_poly.pdbx_strand_id
1 'polypeptide(L)'
;IVFGFIMGELLEKYNPIVTSRILAKHKRNHTIIIGYHHLSERITEFCIENKKSFCVMEDDQEKVEDLISGGFPVVVGDATEKTNLKYASVQRAKEVFINIDDVRVAIVCTERIRELNPDCRIYVRAFGDHVQEYLRQKPLNAFSFSTSKWAMDGIKNWIDGKTGKAIVIGRDKLTHRIAYNISMQHDREVFLFDDEHDGIEFVENDQLHIINEFACFLSDLREQVKLE
;
A
#
# COMPACT_ATOMS: atom_id res chain seq x y z
N ILE A 1 0.59 -21.96 33.48
CA ILE A 1 1.53 -21.40 32.49
C ILE A 1 1.92 -22.48 31.47
N VAL A 2 2.47 -23.63 31.90
CA VAL A 2 2.83 -24.77 31.01
C VAL A 2 1.66 -25.31 30.16
N PHE A 3 0.46 -25.42 30.74
CA PHE A 3 -0.73 -25.94 30.03
C PHE A 3 -1.22 -25.04 28.88
N GLY A 4 -1.04 -23.71 29.01
CA GLY A 4 -1.41 -22.77 27.94
C GLY A 4 -0.42 -22.78 26.78
N PHE A 5 0.86 -23.06 27.07
CA PHE A 5 1.91 -23.15 26.06
C PHE A 5 1.74 -24.41 25.19
N ILE A 6 1.51 -25.57 25.83
CA ILE A 6 1.27 -26.84 25.13
C ILE A 6 0.01 -26.78 24.27
N MET A 7 -1.06 -26.12 24.74
CA MET A 7 -2.26 -25.91 23.92
C MET A 7 -2.03 -24.94 22.76
N GLY A 8 -1.20 -23.91 22.94
CA GLY A 8 -0.82 -22.99 21.87
C GLY A 8 -0.14 -23.72 20.71
N GLU A 9 0.91 -24.51 21.00
CA GLU A 9 1.64 -25.29 20.00
C GLU A 9 0.77 -26.38 19.33
N LEU A 10 -0.08 -27.06 20.10
CA LEU A 10 -0.98 -28.10 19.56
C LEU A 10 -2.05 -27.52 18.62
N LEU A 11 -2.62 -26.35 18.95
CA LEU A 11 -3.59 -25.68 18.10
C LEU A 11 -2.93 -25.12 16.83
N GLU A 12 -1.71 -24.57 16.92
CA GLU A 12 -0.93 -24.11 15.77
C GLU A 12 -0.73 -25.23 14.75
N LYS A 13 -0.44 -26.44 15.22
CA LYS A 13 -0.20 -27.61 14.37
C LYS A 13 -1.47 -28.23 13.78
N TYR A 14 -2.63 -28.03 14.41
CA TYR A 14 -3.89 -28.70 14.03
C TYR A 14 -4.83 -27.82 13.18
N ASN A 15 -4.86 -26.51 13.42
CA ASN A 15 -5.61 -25.57 12.59
C ASN A 15 -4.99 -24.15 12.68
N PRO A 16 -4.01 -23.83 11.82
CA PRO A 16 -3.22 -22.61 11.96
C PRO A 16 -4.06 -21.35 11.72
N ILE A 17 -5.09 -21.41 10.87
CA ILE A 17 -6.06 -20.30 10.68
C ILE A 17 -6.81 -19.99 11.97
N VAL A 18 -7.32 -21.03 12.66
CA VAL A 18 -8.05 -20.84 13.93
C VAL A 18 -7.13 -20.25 15.00
N THR A 19 -5.91 -20.75 15.09
CA THR A 19 -4.91 -20.26 16.05
C THR A 19 -4.55 -18.80 15.78
N SER A 20 -4.27 -18.47 14.53
CA SER A 20 -3.96 -17.11 14.10
C SER A 20 -5.10 -16.12 14.40
N ARG A 21 -6.35 -16.55 14.16
CA ARG A 21 -7.55 -15.77 14.53
C ARG A 21 -7.69 -15.59 16.04
N ILE A 22 -7.38 -16.60 16.84
CA ILE A 22 -7.39 -16.48 18.32
C ILE A 22 -6.35 -15.44 18.76
N LEU A 23 -5.13 -15.50 18.22
CA LEU A 23 -4.07 -14.53 18.52
C LEU A 23 -4.52 -13.09 18.23
N ALA A 24 -5.16 -12.86 17.08
CA ALA A 24 -5.73 -11.56 16.72
C ALA A 24 -6.86 -11.11 17.66
N LYS A 25 -7.77 -12.01 18.03
CA LYS A 25 -8.92 -11.72 18.90
C LYS A 25 -8.55 -11.30 20.33
N HIS A 26 -7.36 -11.67 20.80
CA HIS A 26 -6.87 -11.30 22.13
C HIS A 26 -6.03 -10.02 22.15
N LYS A 27 -5.73 -9.41 20.99
CA LYS A 27 -4.98 -8.15 20.93
C LYS A 27 -5.77 -6.96 21.49
N ARG A 28 -5.02 -5.97 21.97
CA ARG A 28 -5.46 -4.67 22.50
C ARG A 28 -4.38 -3.64 22.24
N ASN A 29 -4.77 -2.37 22.08
CA ASN A 29 -3.85 -1.27 21.82
C ASN A 29 -2.87 -1.59 20.67
N HIS A 30 -3.37 -2.29 19.66
CA HIS A 30 -2.61 -2.84 18.55
C HIS A 30 -2.96 -2.16 17.24
N THR A 31 -2.11 -2.37 16.24
CA THR A 31 -2.32 -1.94 14.87
C THR A 31 -3.07 -3.02 14.10
N ILE A 32 -4.14 -2.67 13.40
CA ILE A 32 -4.79 -3.56 12.43
C ILE A 32 -4.35 -3.14 11.04
N ILE A 33 -3.89 -4.09 10.23
CA ILE A 33 -3.47 -3.87 8.85
C ILE A 33 -4.43 -4.63 7.95
N ILE A 34 -5.20 -3.93 7.13
CA ILE A 34 -6.25 -4.49 6.30
C ILE A 34 -5.80 -4.47 4.83
N GLY A 35 -5.81 -5.64 4.19
CA GLY A 35 -5.21 -5.87 2.89
C GLY A 35 -3.70 -6.01 3.01
N TYR A 36 -3.12 -7.05 2.40
CA TYR A 36 -1.70 -7.32 2.41
C TYR A 36 -1.08 -7.06 1.03
N HIS A 37 -0.38 -5.92 0.93
CA HIS A 37 0.40 -5.50 -0.23
C HIS A 37 1.75 -4.92 0.23
N HIS A 38 2.56 -4.40 -0.69
CA HIS A 38 3.89 -3.84 -0.39
C HIS A 38 3.92 -2.79 0.73
N LEU A 39 2.88 -1.96 0.86
CA LEU A 39 2.82 -1.02 1.99
C LEU A 39 2.54 -1.75 3.32
N SER A 40 1.66 -2.75 3.31
CA SER A 40 1.32 -3.56 4.48
C SER A 40 2.50 -4.38 4.97
N GLU A 41 3.29 -4.93 4.05
CA GLU A 41 4.54 -5.63 4.35
C GLU A 41 5.50 -4.71 5.13
N ARG A 42 5.77 -3.49 4.64
CA ARG A 42 6.61 -2.50 5.32
C ARG A 42 6.05 -2.07 6.69
N ILE A 43 4.74 -1.88 6.80
CA ILE A 43 4.10 -1.56 8.10
C ILE A 43 4.29 -2.74 9.07
N THR A 44 4.18 -3.96 8.57
CA THR A 44 4.32 -5.19 9.36
C THR A 44 5.76 -5.37 9.83
N GLU A 45 6.75 -5.23 8.94
CA GLU A 45 8.18 -5.22 9.27
C GLU A 45 8.48 -4.19 10.35
N PHE A 46 8.01 -2.95 10.17
CA PHE A 46 8.18 -1.90 11.15
C PHE A 46 7.55 -2.27 12.50
N CYS A 47 6.38 -2.91 12.52
CA CYS A 47 5.76 -3.37 13.76
C CYS A 47 6.62 -4.43 14.46
N ILE A 48 7.17 -5.39 13.71
CA ILE A 48 8.05 -6.45 14.23
C ILE A 48 9.32 -5.84 14.83
N GLU A 49 10.04 -5.04 14.06
CA GLU A 49 11.30 -4.41 14.47
C GLU A 49 11.13 -3.57 15.74
N ASN A 50 9.99 -2.90 15.86
CA ASN A 50 9.68 -2.02 16.98
C ASN A 50 8.88 -2.71 18.10
N LYS A 51 8.71 -4.04 18.04
CA LYS A 51 7.95 -4.85 19.02
C LYS A 51 6.54 -4.32 19.27
N LYS A 52 5.90 -3.74 18.25
CA LYS A 52 4.54 -3.24 18.30
C LYS A 52 3.57 -4.39 18.02
N SER A 53 2.50 -4.46 18.81
CA SER A 53 1.46 -5.47 18.59
C SER A 53 0.64 -5.12 17.35
N PHE A 54 0.41 -6.09 16.48
CA PHE A 54 -0.43 -5.93 15.30
C PHE A 54 -1.24 -7.20 14.98
N CYS A 55 -2.16 -7.10 14.03
CA CYS A 55 -2.73 -8.21 13.27
C CYS A 55 -3.07 -7.79 11.84
N VAL A 56 -3.08 -8.76 10.93
CA VAL A 56 -3.41 -8.57 9.51
C VAL A 56 -4.83 -9.08 9.23
N MET A 57 -5.57 -8.40 8.38
CA MET A 57 -6.81 -8.89 7.78
C MET A 57 -6.61 -9.06 6.29
N GLU A 58 -6.89 -10.24 5.77
CA GLU A 58 -6.72 -10.60 4.36
C GLU A 58 -7.75 -11.66 3.97
N ASP A 59 -8.27 -11.59 2.76
CA ASP A 59 -9.24 -12.55 2.20
C ASP A 59 -8.70 -13.32 0.98
N ASP A 60 -7.59 -12.86 0.40
CA ASP A 60 -6.84 -13.62 -0.60
C ASP A 60 -6.17 -14.85 0.00
N GLN A 61 -6.51 -16.03 -0.54
CA GLN A 61 -6.08 -17.30 0.03
C GLN A 61 -4.56 -17.50 -0.04
N GLU A 62 -3.92 -17.13 -1.15
CA GLU A 62 -2.48 -17.34 -1.34
C GLU A 62 -1.70 -16.50 -0.32
N LYS A 63 -2.05 -15.21 -0.18
CA LYS A 63 -1.42 -14.35 0.83
C LYS A 63 -1.69 -14.79 2.26
N VAL A 64 -2.89 -15.30 2.53
CA VAL A 64 -3.23 -15.84 3.86
C VAL A 64 -2.34 -17.03 4.20
N GLU A 65 -2.09 -17.94 3.26
CA GLU A 65 -1.22 -19.09 3.46
C GLU A 65 0.22 -18.65 3.77
N ASP A 66 0.74 -17.67 3.04
CA ASP A 66 2.07 -17.10 3.28
C ASP A 66 2.19 -16.42 4.65
N LEU A 67 1.21 -15.58 5.00
CA LEU A 67 1.17 -14.90 6.30
C LEU A 67 1.06 -15.88 7.46
N ILE A 68 0.25 -16.92 7.32
CA ILE A 68 0.12 -17.94 8.36
C ILE A 68 1.41 -18.74 8.49
N SER A 69 2.03 -19.11 7.38
CA SER A 69 3.32 -19.82 7.36
C SER A 69 4.45 -19.00 7.96
N GLY A 70 4.39 -17.67 7.82
CA GLY A 70 5.29 -16.73 8.49
C GLY A 70 5.00 -16.50 9.99
N GLY A 71 3.98 -17.15 10.56
CA GLY A 71 3.61 -17.02 11.98
C GLY A 71 2.90 -15.71 12.31
N PHE A 72 2.35 -15.02 11.31
CA PHE A 72 1.67 -13.74 11.52
C PHE A 72 0.27 -13.96 12.16
N PRO A 73 -0.19 -13.03 13.03
CA PRO A 73 -1.57 -13.01 13.51
C PRO A 73 -2.51 -12.44 12.44
N VAL A 74 -3.33 -13.31 11.85
CA VAL A 74 -4.17 -13.07 10.68
C VAL A 74 -5.63 -13.36 11.03
N VAL A 75 -6.52 -12.47 10.57
CA VAL A 75 -7.95 -12.71 10.51
C VAL A 75 -8.34 -12.84 9.05
N VAL A 76 -8.76 -14.05 8.68
CA VAL A 76 -9.17 -14.34 7.31
C VAL A 76 -10.60 -13.86 7.07
N GLY A 77 -10.79 -13.02 6.06
CA GLY A 77 -12.10 -12.64 5.53
C GLY A 77 -12.29 -11.14 5.27
N ASP A 78 -13.39 -10.84 4.57
CA ASP A 78 -13.74 -9.50 4.11
C ASP A 78 -13.86 -8.49 5.26
N ALA A 79 -13.16 -7.37 5.14
CA ALA A 79 -13.12 -6.29 6.11
C ALA A 79 -14.33 -5.33 6.07
N THR A 80 -15.23 -5.48 5.11
CA THR A 80 -16.55 -4.79 5.12
C THR A 80 -17.52 -5.43 6.13
N GLU A 81 -17.25 -6.67 6.53
CA GLU A 81 -18.05 -7.43 7.49
C GLU A 81 -17.68 -7.09 8.94
N LYS A 82 -18.66 -6.59 9.70
CA LYS A 82 -18.46 -6.22 11.12
C LYS A 82 -17.99 -7.40 11.97
N THR A 83 -18.38 -8.63 11.63
CA THR A 83 -17.96 -9.84 12.32
C THR A 83 -16.46 -10.05 12.21
N ASN A 84 -15.87 -9.88 11.02
CA ASN A 84 -14.43 -10.00 10.79
C ASN A 84 -13.64 -8.89 11.48
N LEU A 85 -14.11 -7.64 11.40
CA LEU A 85 -13.51 -6.53 12.16
C LEU A 85 -13.52 -6.77 13.68
N LYS A 86 -14.59 -7.38 14.21
CA LYS A 86 -14.67 -7.79 15.62
C LYS A 86 -13.69 -8.92 15.96
N TYR A 87 -13.46 -9.87 15.04
CA TYR A 87 -12.42 -10.90 15.23
C TYR A 87 -11.02 -10.29 15.27
N ALA A 88 -10.77 -9.23 14.50
CA ALA A 88 -9.52 -8.44 14.57
C ALA A 88 -9.44 -7.53 15.82
N SER A 89 -10.43 -7.58 16.71
CA SER A 89 -10.50 -6.75 17.93
C SER A 89 -10.50 -5.25 17.67
N VAL A 90 -11.15 -4.80 16.59
CA VAL A 90 -11.16 -3.38 16.16
C VAL A 90 -11.59 -2.42 17.27
N GLN A 91 -12.51 -2.82 18.16
CA GLN A 91 -13.01 -1.95 19.25
C GLN A 91 -11.94 -1.59 20.29
N ARG A 92 -10.80 -2.30 20.27
CA ARG A 92 -9.66 -2.07 21.17
C ARG A 92 -8.38 -1.75 20.41
N ALA A 93 -8.47 -1.58 19.09
CA ALA A 93 -7.34 -1.22 18.26
C ALA A 93 -6.93 0.22 18.56
N LYS A 94 -5.62 0.47 18.52
CA LYS A 94 -5.05 1.81 18.60
C LYS A 94 -5.23 2.54 17.28
N GLU A 95 -4.96 1.83 16.20
CA GLU A 95 -4.96 2.37 14.84
C GLU A 95 -5.24 1.26 13.81
N VAL A 96 -5.78 1.66 12.67
CA VAL A 96 -6.08 0.79 11.54
C VAL A 96 -5.48 1.38 10.27
N PHE A 97 -4.76 0.55 9.52
CA PHE A 97 -4.30 0.85 8.16
C PHE A 97 -5.17 0.09 7.18
N ILE A 98 -5.83 0.81 6.27
CA ILE A 98 -6.63 0.25 5.18
C ILE A 98 -5.84 0.42 3.90
N ASN A 99 -5.27 -0.69 3.44
CA ASN A 99 -4.44 -0.78 2.25
C ASN A 99 -5.16 -1.65 1.23
N ILE A 100 -6.35 -1.23 0.80
CA ILE A 100 -7.15 -1.92 -0.21
C ILE A 100 -7.29 -0.99 -1.42
N ASP A 101 -7.12 -1.53 -2.63
CA ASP A 101 -7.17 -0.73 -3.85
C ASP A 101 -8.62 -0.43 -4.31
N ASP A 102 -9.60 -1.28 -3.99
CA ASP A 102 -11.03 -0.97 -4.23
C ASP A 102 -11.53 0.13 -3.28
N VAL A 103 -11.81 1.30 -3.88
CA VAL A 103 -12.29 2.51 -3.21
C VAL A 103 -13.58 2.27 -2.42
N ARG A 104 -14.52 1.48 -2.94
CA ARG A 104 -15.81 1.22 -2.27
C ARG A 104 -15.58 0.40 -1.02
N VAL A 105 -14.74 -0.64 -1.12
CA VAL A 105 -14.35 -1.48 0.02
C VAL A 105 -13.66 -0.63 1.09
N ALA A 106 -12.72 0.24 0.69
CA ALA A 106 -12.03 1.13 1.63
C ALA A 106 -12.98 2.09 2.36
N ILE A 107 -13.96 2.68 1.67
CA ILE A 107 -14.98 3.55 2.25
C ILE A 107 -15.85 2.78 3.25
N VAL A 108 -16.45 1.66 2.82
CA VAL A 108 -17.33 0.86 3.68
C VAL A 108 -16.57 0.36 4.91
N CYS A 109 -15.34 -0.12 4.72
CA CYS A 109 -14.49 -0.56 5.82
C CYS A 109 -14.23 0.59 6.81
N THR A 110 -13.90 1.79 6.33
CA THR A 110 -13.69 2.99 7.15
C THR A 110 -14.92 3.33 7.99
N GLU A 111 -16.11 3.33 7.38
CA GLU A 111 -17.38 3.57 8.06
C GLU A 111 -17.61 2.56 9.19
N ARG A 112 -17.43 1.27 8.90
CA ARG A 112 -17.63 0.17 9.85
C ARG A 112 -16.62 0.21 10.99
N ILE A 113 -15.37 0.56 10.72
CA ILE A 113 -14.35 0.74 11.74
C ILE A 113 -14.74 1.90 12.66
N ARG A 114 -15.12 3.06 12.10
CA ARG A 114 -15.48 4.23 12.90
C ARG A 114 -16.73 3.98 13.76
N GLU A 115 -17.71 3.23 13.27
CA GLU A 115 -18.87 2.79 14.07
C GLU A 115 -18.47 1.90 15.25
N LEU A 116 -17.52 0.97 15.03
CA LEU A 116 -17.10 0.00 16.05
C LEU A 116 -16.06 0.58 17.03
N ASN A 117 -15.29 1.58 16.59
CA ASN A 117 -14.28 2.28 17.36
C ASN A 117 -14.25 3.77 16.98
N PRO A 118 -15.01 4.61 17.70
CA PRO A 118 -15.07 6.05 17.43
C PRO A 118 -13.74 6.79 17.62
N ASP A 119 -12.77 6.20 18.34
CA ASP A 119 -11.57 6.89 18.81
C ASP A 119 -10.27 6.46 18.11
N CYS A 120 -10.26 5.30 17.43
CA CYS A 120 -9.02 4.85 16.78
C CYS A 120 -8.61 5.75 15.62
N ARG A 121 -7.31 5.78 15.36
CA ARG A 121 -6.76 6.43 14.17
C ARG A 121 -6.98 5.51 12.97
N ILE A 122 -7.47 6.07 11.88
CA ILE A 122 -7.69 5.31 10.65
C ILE A 122 -6.82 5.95 9.57
N TYR A 123 -5.93 5.15 8.98
CA TYR A 123 -5.06 5.53 7.88
C TYR A 123 -5.54 4.80 6.63
N VAL A 124 -5.90 5.52 5.58
CA VAL A 124 -6.50 4.92 4.38
C VAL A 124 -5.69 5.29 3.15
N ARG A 125 -5.20 4.29 2.43
CA ARG A 125 -4.61 4.50 1.11
C ARG A 125 -5.75 4.75 0.12
N ALA A 126 -5.74 5.89 -0.55
CA ALA A 126 -6.72 6.25 -1.56
C ALA A 126 -6.09 7.13 -2.65
N PHE A 127 -6.47 6.89 -3.91
CA PHE A 127 -5.87 7.58 -5.06
C PHE A 127 -6.62 8.85 -5.45
N GLY A 128 -7.95 8.83 -5.49
CA GLY A 128 -8.77 9.96 -5.91
C GLY A 128 -8.83 11.07 -4.86
N ASP A 129 -8.59 12.32 -5.25
CA ASP A 129 -8.64 13.46 -4.32
C ASP A 129 -10.03 13.62 -3.68
N HIS A 130 -11.10 13.40 -4.45
CA HIS A 130 -12.48 13.43 -3.93
C HIS A 130 -12.74 12.33 -2.88
N VAL A 131 -12.18 11.14 -3.08
CA VAL A 131 -12.28 10.03 -2.12
C VAL A 131 -11.50 10.37 -0.86
N GLN A 132 -10.28 10.87 -1.01
CA GLN A 132 -9.45 11.28 0.12
C GLN A 132 -10.15 12.36 0.96
N GLU A 133 -10.78 13.33 0.29
CA GLU A 133 -11.54 14.39 0.94
C GLU A 133 -12.76 13.83 1.71
N TYR A 134 -13.55 12.96 1.07
CA TYR A 134 -14.68 12.29 1.74
C TYR A 134 -14.25 11.54 3.01
N LEU A 135 -13.15 10.78 2.94
CA LEU A 135 -12.62 10.01 4.08
C LEU A 135 -12.16 10.90 5.25
N ARG A 136 -11.72 12.13 4.99
CA ARG A 136 -11.26 13.08 6.02
C ARG A 136 -12.41 13.75 6.74
N GLN A 137 -13.58 13.85 6.10
CA GLN A 137 -14.74 14.53 6.67
C GLN A 137 -15.32 13.78 7.87
N LYS A 138 -16.09 14.51 8.70
CA LYS A 138 -16.86 13.91 9.78
C LYS A 138 -18.00 13.05 9.19
N PRO A 139 -18.35 11.91 9.81
CA PRO A 139 -17.80 11.38 11.07
C PRO A 139 -16.53 10.52 10.90
N LEU A 140 -16.09 10.23 9.67
CA LEU A 140 -15.00 9.30 9.39
C LEU A 140 -13.67 9.76 9.98
N ASN A 141 -13.32 11.04 9.80
CA ASN A 141 -12.09 11.66 10.31
C ASN A 141 -10.84 10.79 10.06
N ALA A 142 -10.78 10.12 8.91
CA ALA A 142 -9.67 9.26 8.57
C ALA A 142 -8.53 10.07 7.94
N PHE A 143 -7.29 9.67 8.22
CA PHE A 143 -6.13 10.17 7.52
C PHE A 143 -6.02 9.44 6.19
N SER A 144 -6.44 10.08 5.12
CA SER A 144 -6.33 9.54 3.77
C SER A 144 -5.06 10.02 3.07
N PHE A 145 -4.39 9.13 2.33
CA PHE A 145 -3.14 9.42 1.65
C PHE A 145 -2.97 8.62 0.36
N SER A 146 -2.12 9.13 -0.53
CA SER A 146 -1.68 8.44 -1.75
C SER A 146 -0.18 8.20 -1.70
N THR A 147 0.23 6.94 -1.74
CA THR A 147 1.66 6.56 -1.72
C THR A 147 2.39 7.08 -2.95
N SER A 148 1.76 7.07 -4.13
CA SER A 148 2.36 7.62 -5.35
C SER A 148 2.51 9.13 -5.29
N LYS A 149 1.60 9.84 -4.61
CA LYS A 149 1.75 11.28 -4.34
C LYS A 149 2.95 11.57 -3.43
N TRP A 150 3.09 10.83 -2.33
CA TRP A 150 4.26 10.96 -1.45
C TRP A 150 5.57 10.62 -2.13
N ALA A 151 5.59 9.54 -2.93
CA ALA A 151 6.76 9.19 -3.73
C ALA A 151 7.12 10.33 -4.69
N MET A 152 6.12 10.92 -5.36
CA MET A 152 6.33 12.06 -6.25
C MET A 152 6.87 13.30 -5.54
N ASP A 153 6.43 13.58 -4.32
CA ASP A 153 6.95 14.71 -3.53
C ASP A 153 8.44 14.49 -3.19
N GLY A 154 8.82 13.26 -2.84
CA GLY A 154 10.23 12.90 -2.64
C GLY A 154 11.06 13.00 -3.92
N ILE A 155 10.54 12.52 -5.04
CA ILE A 155 11.20 12.58 -6.34
C ILE A 155 11.40 14.04 -6.75
N LYS A 156 10.37 14.90 -6.63
CA LYS A 156 10.46 16.34 -6.92
C LYS A 156 11.62 16.99 -6.18
N ASN A 157 11.74 16.74 -4.88
CA ASN A 157 12.85 17.26 -4.08
C ASN A 157 14.21 16.73 -4.56
N TRP A 158 14.27 15.48 -5.03
CA TRP A 158 15.50 14.88 -5.53
C TRP A 158 15.90 15.39 -6.92
N ILE A 159 14.95 15.75 -7.77
CA ILE A 159 15.23 16.24 -9.13
C ILE A 159 15.44 17.75 -9.17
N ASP A 160 15.07 18.50 -8.12
CA ASP A 160 15.21 19.94 -8.07
C ASP A 160 16.65 20.41 -8.36
N GLY A 161 16.79 21.42 -9.21
CA GLY A 161 18.08 21.99 -9.65
C GLY A 161 18.97 21.08 -10.50
N LYS A 162 18.54 19.85 -10.86
CA LYS A 162 19.29 18.99 -11.77
C LYS A 162 19.06 19.40 -13.22
N THR A 163 20.05 19.14 -14.07
CA THR A 163 20.04 19.42 -15.53
C THR A 163 20.46 18.19 -16.33
N GLY A 164 20.31 18.25 -17.66
CA GLY A 164 20.72 17.22 -18.59
C GLY A 164 19.67 16.15 -18.86
N LYS A 165 20.10 15.06 -19.50
CA LYS A 165 19.22 13.98 -19.95
C LYS A 165 18.67 13.16 -18.79
N ALA A 166 17.41 12.74 -18.89
CA ALA A 166 16.79 11.78 -17.98
C ALA A 166 16.18 10.63 -18.78
N ILE A 167 16.45 9.40 -18.34
CA ILE A 167 15.80 8.21 -18.89
C ILE A 167 14.81 7.72 -17.85
N VAL A 168 13.57 7.53 -18.28
CA VAL A 168 12.48 7.01 -17.46
C VAL A 168 11.94 5.78 -18.18
N ILE A 169 11.79 4.66 -17.47
CA ILE A 169 11.38 3.39 -18.06
C ILE A 169 10.21 2.84 -17.25
N GLY A 170 9.11 2.51 -17.93
CA GLY A 170 7.96 1.87 -17.32
C GLY A 170 6.62 2.39 -17.86
N ARG A 171 5.61 1.54 -17.69
CA ARG A 171 4.31 1.65 -18.37
C ARG A 171 3.19 2.20 -17.49
N ASP A 172 3.52 2.65 -16.28
CA ASP A 172 2.53 3.02 -15.27
C ASP A 172 2.35 4.54 -15.08
N LYS A 173 1.21 4.93 -14.51
CA LYS A 173 0.88 6.34 -14.28
C LYS A 173 1.90 7.08 -13.40
N LEU A 174 2.62 6.39 -12.51
CA LEU A 174 3.64 7.04 -11.67
C LEU A 174 4.86 7.39 -12.52
N THR A 175 5.33 6.45 -13.33
CA THR A 175 6.45 6.59 -14.25
C THR A 175 6.23 7.74 -15.23
N HIS A 176 5.02 7.80 -15.80
CA HIS A 176 4.59 8.92 -16.64
C HIS A 176 4.59 10.26 -15.91
N ARG A 177 4.06 10.30 -14.68
CA ARG A 177 4.12 11.49 -13.84
C ARG A 177 5.56 11.90 -13.51
N ILE A 178 6.47 10.94 -13.31
CA ILE A 178 7.90 11.21 -13.10
C ILE A 178 8.48 11.88 -14.34
N ALA A 179 8.32 11.26 -15.51
CA ALA A 179 8.83 11.79 -16.78
C ALA A 179 8.33 13.20 -17.05
N TYR A 180 7.02 13.42 -16.92
CA TYR A 180 6.42 14.73 -17.07
C TYR A 180 6.94 15.77 -16.05
N ASN A 181 7.08 15.41 -14.77
CA ASN A 181 7.59 16.36 -13.79
C ASN A 181 9.06 16.74 -14.03
N ILE A 182 9.86 15.80 -14.53
CA ILE A 182 11.24 16.08 -14.92
C ILE A 182 11.29 17.01 -16.14
N SER A 183 10.44 16.78 -17.16
CA SER A 183 10.41 17.57 -18.39
C SER A 183 9.84 18.98 -18.20
N MET A 184 9.35 19.32 -17.01
CA MET A 184 8.95 20.68 -16.66
C MET A 184 10.10 21.51 -16.04
N GLN A 185 11.25 20.90 -15.77
CA GLN A 185 12.40 21.60 -15.21
C GLN A 185 13.28 22.20 -16.30
N HIS A 186 13.96 23.30 -15.99
CA HIS A 186 14.88 23.96 -16.91
C HIS A 186 16.06 23.03 -17.29
N ASP A 187 16.51 23.10 -18.55
CA ASP A 187 17.61 22.31 -19.11
C ASP A 187 17.48 20.78 -18.91
N ARG A 188 16.26 20.24 -19.00
CA ARG A 188 16.03 18.78 -19.05
C ARG A 188 15.63 18.32 -20.44
N GLU A 189 16.08 17.12 -20.78
CA GLU A 189 15.66 16.36 -21.95
C GLU A 189 15.31 14.95 -21.46
N VAL A 190 14.05 14.54 -21.59
CA VAL A 190 13.51 13.33 -20.97
C VAL A 190 13.17 12.32 -22.04
N PHE A 191 13.60 11.08 -21.85
CA PHE A 191 13.30 9.94 -22.71
C PHE A 191 12.49 8.93 -21.90
N LEU A 192 11.20 8.80 -22.22
CA LEU A 192 10.29 7.86 -21.57
C LEU A 192 10.12 6.63 -22.46
N PHE A 193 10.56 5.46 -21.96
CA PHE A 193 10.36 4.17 -22.63
C PHE A 193 9.10 3.51 -22.09
N ASP A 194 8.10 3.39 -22.97
CA ASP A 194 6.83 2.71 -22.72
C ASP A 194 6.32 2.16 -24.05
N ASP A 195 6.21 0.83 -24.18
CA ASP A 195 5.72 0.17 -25.39
C ASP A 195 4.21 -0.03 -25.42
N GLU A 196 3.50 0.10 -24.30
CA GLU A 196 2.07 -0.27 -24.20
C GLU A 196 1.16 0.95 -24.05
N HIS A 197 1.60 2.02 -23.39
CA HIS A 197 0.86 3.28 -23.21
C HIS A 197 -0.49 3.19 -22.49
N ASP A 198 -0.85 2.01 -21.95
CA ASP A 198 -2.12 1.56 -21.33
C ASP A 198 -3.24 2.62 -21.11
N GLY A 199 -3.72 3.23 -22.21
CA GLY A 199 -4.75 4.27 -22.19
C GLY A 199 -4.42 5.50 -21.31
N ILE A 200 -3.16 5.78 -21.05
CA ILE A 200 -2.73 6.90 -20.22
C ILE A 200 -2.80 8.19 -21.07
N GLU A 201 -3.57 9.18 -20.63
CA GLU A 201 -3.57 10.50 -21.28
C GLU A 201 -2.24 11.22 -21.00
N PHE A 202 -1.60 11.71 -22.07
CA PHE A 202 -0.29 12.35 -22.00
C PHE A 202 -0.38 13.87 -22.09
N VAL A 203 0.52 14.54 -21.39
CA VAL A 203 0.75 15.97 -21.54
C VAL A 203 2.04 16.15 -22.31
N GLU A 204 1.90 16.35 -23.62
CA GLU A 204 3.01 16.58 -24.53
C GLU A 204 3.76 17.87 -24.19
N ASN A 205 5.08 17.84 -24.31
CA ASN A 205 5.94 19.01 -24.26
C ASN A 205 7.24 18.72 -25.02
N ASP A 206 7.92 19.78 -25.47
CA ASP A 206 9.10 19.67 -26.33
C ASP A 206 10.32 18.96 -25.69
N GLN A 207 10.32 18.83 -24.36
CA GLN A 207 11.41 18.22 -23.59
C GLN A 207 11.15 16.74 -23.26
N LEU A 208 9.98 16.19 -23.61
CA LEU A 208 9.60 14.81 -23.30
C LEU A 208 9.48 13.99 -24.59
N HIS A 209 10.43 13.10 -24.80
CA HIS A 209 10.48 12.16 -25.93
C HIS A 209 9.96 10.80 -25.47
N ILE A 210 8.87 10.34 -26.07
CA ILE A 210 8.31 9.01 -25.81
C ILE A 210 8.89 8.03 -26.82
N ILE A 211 9.39 6.91 -26.32
CA ILE A 211 9.98 5.83 -27.09
C ILE A 211 9.10 4.60 -26.89
N ASN A 212 8.45 4.19 -27.98
CA ASN A 212 7.44 3.13 -27.98
C ASN A 212 8.08 1.73 -28.01
N GLU A 213 9.10 1.52 -27.17
CA GLU A 213 9.91 0.30 -27.13
C GLU A 213 10.17 -0.08 -25.67
N PHE A 214 10.19 -1.39 -25.40
CA PHE A 214 10.55 -1.91 -24.08
C PHE A 214 12.07 -2.04 -23.98
N ALA A 215 12.69 -1.23 -23.13
CA ALA A 215 14.13 -1.31 -22.89
C ALA A 215 14.46 -2.40 -21.87
N CYS A 216 15.07 -3.50 -22.33
CA CYS A 216 15.56 -4.60 -21.49
C CYS A 216 17.06 -4.47 -21.19
N PHE A 217 17.81 -3.88 -22.12
CA PHE A 217 19.26 -3.83 -22.10
C PHE A 217 19.77 -2.40 -22.28
N LEU A 218 21.02 -2.16 -21.87
CA LEU A 218 21.67 -0.87 -22.07
C LEU A 218 21.85 -0.52 -23.56
N SER A 219 21.93 -1.53 -24.44
CA SER A 219 21.96 -1.33 -25.91
C SER A 219 20.72 -0.60 -26.41
N ASP A 220 19.56 -1.00 -25.91
CA ASP A 220 18.25 -0.47 -26.33
C ASP A 220 18.15 1.03 -26.00
N LEU A 221 18.78 1.43 -24.89
CA LEU A 221 18.86 2.84 -24.50
C LEU A 221 19.84 3.64 -25.36
N ARG A 222 20.98 3.06 -25.76
CA ARG A 222 22.04 3.74 -26.51
C ARG A 222 21.64 4.13 -27.93
N GLU A 223 20.76 3.35 -28.54
CA GLU A 223 20.26 3.63 -29.90
C GLU A 223 19.41 4.91 -29.93
N GLN A 224 18.64 5.13 -28.87
CA GLN A 224 17.67 6.23 -28.79
C GLN A 224 18.22 7.44 -28.03
N VAL A 225 19.00 7.18 -26.98
CA VAL A 225 19.62 8.18 -26.13
C VAL A 225 21.12 8.12 -26.40
N LYS A 226 21.68 9.18 -26.99
CA LYS A 226 23.14 9.33 -27.19
C LYS A 226 23.84 9.33 -25.82
N LEU A 227 24.12 8.13 -25.31
CA LEU A 227 24.81 7.82 -24.06
C LEU A 227 26.27 7.52 -24.44
N GLU A 228 27.20 8.32 -23.93
CA GLU A 228 28.65 8.11 -24.08
C GLU A 228 29.12 6.85 -23.34
#